data_AF-A0A1H0TYE9-F1
#
_entry.id   AF-A0A1H0TYE9-F1
#
_cell.length_a   1.000
_cell.length_b   1.000
_cell.length_c   1.000
_cell.angle_alpha   90.00
_cell.angle_beta   90.00
_cell.angle_gamma   90.00
#
_symmetry.space_group_name_H-M   'P 1'
#
loop_
_entity.id
_entity.type
_entity.pdbx_description
1 polymer ?
#
loop_
_entity_poly.entity_id
_entity_poly.type
_entity_poly.pdbx_seq_one_letter_code
_entity_poly.pdbx_strand_id
1 'polypeptide(L)'
;MFDSTPGQSDSPVAACTVDAVHRRDHHHVGEESCHPHRVEVVHLGHRAIAVCHDCGQDSGFIPERDADQLATEHRTETATADPSSFMPHVA
;
A
#
# COMPACT_ATOMS: atom_id res chain seq x y z
N MET A 1 7.04 10.19 -15.01
CA MET A 1 6.05 9.42 -15.79
C MET A 1 6.08 8.01 -15.21
N PHE A 2 5.15 7.71 -14.31
CA PHE A 2 5.07 6.41 -13.67
C PHE A 2 4.42 5.49 -14.70
N ASP A 3 5.23 4.58 -15.23
CA ASP A 3 4.79 3.49 -16.08
C ASP A 3 3.85 2.62 -15.24
N SER A 4 2.55 2.74 -15.50
CA SER A 4 1.53 1.85 -14.98
C SER A 4 1.79 0.46 -15.57
N THR A 5 2.69 -0.30 -14.95
CA THR A 5 2.89 -1.70 -15.30
C THR A 5 1.66 -2.48 -14.84
N PRO A 6 1.00 -3.26 -15.72
CA PRO A 6 -0.06 -4.16 -15.31
C PRO A 6 0.59 -5.35 -14.61
N GLY A 7 0.99 -5.17 -13.36
CA GLY A 7 1.41 -6.22 -12.45
C GLY A 7 0.23 -6.98 -11.84
N GLN A 8 -0.88 -7.11 -12.57
CA GLN A 8 -1.93 -8.06 -12.20
C GLN A 8 -1.28 -9.43 -12.22
N SER A 9 -1.05 -9.97 -11.03
CA SER A 9 -0.52 -11.31 -10.86
C SER A 9 -1.40 -12.28 -11.64
N ASP A 10 -0.86 -12.97 -12.66
CA ASP A 10 -1.55 -13.94 -13.55
C ASP A 10 -2.20 -15.12 -12.80
N SER A 11 -2.01 -15.19 -11.48
CA SER A 11 -2.67 -16.16 -10.60
C SER A 11 -4.01 -15.59 -10.11
N PRO A 12 -5.14 -16.26 -10.40
CA PRO A 12 -6.45 -15.84 -9.89
C PRO A 12 -6.48 -15.84 -8.35
N VAL A 13 -5.69 -16.69 -7.70
CA VAL A 13 -5.54 -16.70 -6.24
C VAL A 13 -4.88 -15.41 -5.75
N ALA A 14 -3.85 -14.94 -6.45
CA ALA A 14 -3.16 -13.70 -6.10
C ALA A 14 -4.11 -12.50 -6.27
N ALA A 15 -4.80 -12.40 -7.41
CA ALA A 15 -5.76 -11.33 -7.66
C ALA A 15 -6.90 -11.32 -6.63
N CYS A 16 -7.50 -12.48 -6.33
CA CYS A 16 -8.53 -12.58 -5.30
C CYS A 16 -7.99 -12.23 -3.90
N THR A 17 -6.71 -12.52 -3.62
CA THR A 17 -6.08 -12.13 -2.35
C THR A 17 -5.94 -10.62 -2.27
N VAL A 18 -5.45 -9.95 -3.31
CA VAL A 18 -5.36 -8.47 -3.36
C VAL A 18 -6.73 -7.83 -3.16
N ASP A 19 -7.74 -8.28 -3.91
CA ASP A 19 -9.11 -7.79 -3.79
C ASP A 19 -9.69 -8.01 -2.38
N ALA A 20 -9.42 -9.17 -1.77
CA ALA A 20 -9.90 -9.46 -0.42
C ALA A 20 -9.22 -8.59 0.63
N VAL A 21 -7.94 -8.27 0.44
CA VAL A 21 -7.17 -7.40 1.36
C VAL A 21 -7.68 -5.97 1.25
N HIS A 22 -7.84 -5.43 0.04
CA HIS A 22 -8.43 -4.10 -0.16
C HIS A 22 -9.88 -4.02 0.33
N ARG A 23 -10.68 -5.08 0.21
CA ARG A 23 -12.08 -5.10 0.67
C ARG A 23 -12.21 -5.23 2.18
N ARG A 24 -11.18 -5.70 2.89
CA ARG A 24 -11.20 -5.85 4.36
C ARG A 24 -11.12 -4.53 5.09
N ASP A 25 -10.61 -3.49 4.45
CA ASP A 25 -10.32 -2.23 5.11
C ASP A 25 -11.35 -1.14 4.80
N HIS A 26 -11.43 -0.22 5.74
CA HIS A 26 -12.54 0.69 6.00
C HIS A 26 -12.69 1.68 4.86
N HIS A 27 -13.89 1.82 4.32
CA HIS A 27 -14.20 2.86 3.34
C HIS A 27 -14.16 4.22 4.06
N HIS A 28 -13.04 4.93 3.98
CA HIS A 28 -12.98 6.33 4.41
C HIS A 28 -13.88 7.14 3.48
N VAL A 29 -14.96 7.68 4.04
CA VAL A 29 -15.87 8.58 3.32
C VAL A 29 -15.23 9.98 3.34
N GLY A 30 -14.24 10.23 2.47
CA GLY A 30 -13.59 11.55 2.29
C GLY A 30 -12.07 11.49 2.07
N GLU A 31 -11.44 12.65 1.79
CA GLU A 31 -9.98 12.87 1.61
C GLU A 31 -9.16 12.75 2.93
N GLU A 32 -9.72 11.99 3.88
CA GLU A 32 -9.23 11.55 5.17
C GLU A 32 -7.92 10.75 5.13
N SER A 33 -6.74 11.35 4.92
CA SER A 33 -5.47 10.57 5.01
C SER A 33 -5.16 10.22 6.47
N CYS A 34 -5.27 8.94 6.84
CA CYS A 34 -4.90 8.50 8.18
C CYS A 34 -3.38 8.54 8.31
N HIS A 35 -2.89 9.31 9.27
CA HIS A 35 -1.46 9.38 9.60
C HIS A 35 -1.22 8.74 10.98
N PRO A 36 -0.30 7.76 11.11
CA PRO A 36 0.45 7.12 10.02
C PRO A 36 -0.44 6.23 9.14
N HIS A 37 -0.02 5.99 7.90
CA HIS A 37 -0.79 5.13 7.00
C HIS A 37 -0.84 3.69 7.55
N ARG A 38 -1.97 3.03 7.33
CA ARG A 38 -2.16 1.62 7.66
C ARG A 38 -1.63 0.75 6.53
N VAL A 39 -0.46 0.16 6.77
CA VAL A 39 0.19 -0.76 5.84
C VAL A 39 0.17 -2.19 6.39
N GLU A 40 -0.35 -3.12 5.60
CA GLU A 40 -0.45 -4.55 5.90
C GLU A 40 0.46 -5.37 4.98
N VAL A 41 1.06 -6.45 5.50
CA VAL A 41 1.80 -7.42 4.70
C VAL A 41 1.05 -8.75 4.74
N VAL A 42 0.72 -9.27 3.56
CA VAL A 42 -0.03 -10.53 3.43
C VAL A 42 0.83 -11.57 2.73
N HIS A 43 1.04 -12.68 3.42
CA HIS A 43 1.92 -13.75 2.96
C HIS A 43 1.13 -14.85 2.22
N LEU A 44 1.69 -15.31 1.10
CA LEU A 44 1.21 -16.44 0.32
C LEU A 44 2.40 -17.33 -0.07
N GLY A 45 2.70 -18.30 0.78
CA GLY A 45 3.89 -19.15 0.63
C GLY A 45 5.17 -18.35 0.83
N HIS A 46 6.08 -18.37 -0.16
CA HIS A 46 7.36 -17.64 -0.12
C HIS A 46 7.29 -16.22 -0.68
N ARG A 47 6.10 -15.75 -1.02
CA ARG A 47 5.86 -14.41 -1.54
C ARG A 47 4.89 -13.68 -0.61
N ALA A 48 4.99 -12.37 -0.57
CA ALA A 48 4.08 -11.52 0.18
C ALA A 48 3.76 -10.26 -0.63
N ILE A 49 2.69 -9.59 -0.23
CA ILE A 49 2.26 -8.32 -0.78
C ILE A 49 2.17 -7.30 0.35
N ALA A 50 2.78 -6.13 0.15
CA ALA A 50 2.57 -4.97 1.00
C ALA A 50 1.42 -4.15 0.42
N VAL A 51 0.44 -3.83 1.25
CA VAL A 51 -0.75 -3.07 0.87
C VAL A 51 -0.87 -1.86 1.79
N CYS A 52 -0.92 -0.67 1.20
CA CYS A 52 -1.28 0.55 1.91
C CYS A 52 -2.75 0.84 1.67
N HIS A 53 -3.54 0.76 2.75
CA HIS A 53 -4.99 0.94 2.69
C HIS A 53 -5.37 2.41 2.44
N ASP A 54 -4.55 3.36 2.87
CA ASP A 54 -4.79 4.80 2.66
C ASP A 54 -4.43 5.28 1.24
N CYS A 55 -3.33 4.77 0.66
CA CYS A 55 -2.93 5.10 -0.71
C CYS A 55 -3.70 4.30 -1.76
N GLY A 56 -4.34 3.19 -1.37
CA GLY A 56 -4.88 2.19 -2.29
C GLY A 56 -3.81 1.56 -3.19
N GLN A 57 -2.56 1.52 -2.71
CA GLN A 57 -1.42 1.00 -3.45
C GLN A 57 -0.99 -0.35 -2.89
N ASP A 58 -0.58 -1.24 -3.78
CA ASP A 58 0.01 -2.52 -3.43
C ASP A 58 1.30 -2.79 -4.21
N SER A 59 2.20 -3.56 -3.60
CA SER A 59 3.49 -3.92 -4.22
C SER A 59 3.38 -5.03 -5.27
N GLY A 60 2.21 -5.65 -5.43
CA GLY A 60 2.09 -7.00 -5.95
C GLY A 60 2.82 -8.05 -5.10
N PHE A 61 2.74 -9.32 -5.51
CA PHE A 61 3.45 -10.39 -4.82
C PHE A 61 4.96 -10.35 -5.14
N ILE A 62 5.76 -10.03 -4.14
CA ILE A 62 7.23 -9.99 -4.16
C ILE A 62 7.80 -10.94 -3.08
N PRO A 63 9.11 -11.18 -3.00
CA PRO A 63 9.69 -11.94 -1.90
C PRO A 63 9.32 -11.35 -0.54
N GLU A 64 9.09 -12.21 0.45
CA GLU A 64 8.64 -11.83 1.79
C GLU A 64 9.46 -10.69 2.43
N ARG A 65 10.80 -10.82 2.39
CA ARG A 65 11.70 -9.81 2.95
C ARG A 65 11.51 -8.43 2.31
N ASP A 66 11.27 -8.41 1.00
CA ASP A 66 11.12 -7.17 0.25
C ASP A 66 9.77 -6.52 0.58
N ALA A 67 8.70 -7.32 0.75
CA ALA A 67 7.39 -6.83 1.17
C ALA A 67 7.43 -6.24 2.59
N ASP A 68 8.08 -6.93 3.54
CA ASP A 68 8.26 -6.43 4.90
C ASP A 68 9.09 -5.14 4.95
N GLN A 69 10.12 -5.06 4.11
CA GLN A 69 10.94 -3.86 3.97
C GLN A 69 10.11 -2.69 3.43
N LEU A 70 9.41 -2.87 2.31
CA LEU A 70 8.55 -1.84 1.73
C LEU A 70 7.49 -1.37 2.72
N ALA A 71 6.86 -2.29 3.46
CA ALA A 71 5.86 -1.91 4.45
C ALA A 71 6.46 -1.08 5.60
N THR A 72 7.69 -1.41 6.03
CA THR A 72 8.38 -0.68 7.09
C THR A 72 8.83 0.71 6.63
N GLU A 73 9.37 0.81 5.42
CA GLU A 73 9.75 2.08 4.79
C GLU A 73 8.52 2.99 4.66
N HIS A 74 7.43 2.49 4.07
CA HIS A 74 6.19 3.26 3.88
C HIS A 74 5.57 3.74 5.20
N ARG A 75 5.55 2.88 6.24
CA ARG A 75 5.10 3.30 7.59
C ARG A 75 5.97 4.39 8.18
N THR A 76 7.29 4.30 7.97
CA THR A 76 8.24 5.29 8.50
C THR A 76 8.09 6.64 7.80
N GLU A 77 8.01 6.64 6.48
CA GLU A 77 7.79 7.83 5.68
C GLU A 77 6.49 8.54 6.09
N THR A 78 5.39 7.78 6.17
CA THR A 78 4.06 8.32 6.49
C THR A 78 3.85 8.62 7.98
N ALA A 79 4.69 8.09 8.87
CA ALA A 79 4.72 8.51 10.27
C ALA A 79 5.43 9.85 10.48
N THR A 80 6.36 10.22 9.59
CA THR A 80 7.09 11.50 9.65
C THR A 80 6.50 12.60 8.78
N ALA A 81 5.55 12.25 7.90
CA ALA A 81 4.74 13.19 7.15
C ALA A 81 3.82 13.95 8.11
N ASP A 82 4.37 14.97 8.76
CA ASP A 82 3.63 15.91 9.60
C ASP A 82 2.64 16.67 8.71
N PRO A 83 1.33 16.70 9.01
CA PRO A 83 0.34 17.43 8.20
C PRO A 83 0.66 18.92 8.10
N SER A 84 1.53 19.46 8.95
CA SER A 84 1.98 20.84 8.92
C SER A 84 3.04 21.17 7.85
N SER A 85 3.53 20.19 7.06
CA SER A 85 4.51 20.44 5.98
C SER A 85 3.87 20.59 4.59
N PHE A 86 2.55 20.46 4.48
CA PHE A 86 1.81 20.78 3.25
C PHE A 86 1.72 22.30 3.05
N MET A 87 2.84 22.92 2.66
CA MET A 87 2.81 24.20 1.96
C MET A 87 2.33 23.92 0.54
N PRO A 88 1.13 24.38 0.12
CA PRO A 88 0.80 24.35 -1.28
C PRO A 88 1.76 25.31 -1.97
N HIS A 89 2.62 24.78 -2.84
CA HIS A 89 3.37 25.63 -3.76
C HIS A 89 2.35 26.19 -4.75
N VAL A 90 1.73 27.32 -4.38
CA VAL A 90 1.00 28.18 -5.31
C VAL A 90 2.04 28.90 -6.16
N ALA A 91 1.94 28.62 -7.46
CA ALA A 91 2.40 29.34 -8.66
C ALA A 91 3.72 30.11 -8.58
#